data_AF-A0A537UHQ5-F1
#
_entry.id   AF-A0A537UHQ5-F1
#
_cell.length_a   1.000
_cell.length_b   1.000
_cell.length_c   1.000
_cell.angle_alpha   90.00
_cell.angle_beta   90.00
_cell.angle_gamma   90.00
#
_symmetry.space_group_name_H-M   'P 1'
#
loop_
_entity.id
_entity.type
_entity.pdbx_description
1 polymer ?
#
loop_
_entity_poly.entity_id
_entity_poly.type
_entity_poly.pdbx_seq_one_letter_code
_entity_poly.pdbx_strand_id
1 'polypeptide(L)'
;MMAQDDDLVTSAQSEISSQRSKTSQPARSPEGEAVAMVQPGELGAQVPPASKVTRVLDPEEIKQLMKQGEQFIAAGDVVTARIVFQRAAEAGDAGAAVALGGTYDPIVLAKLGVVGLGADVERARTWYQKAESLGSAEATRRLAILANH
;
A
#
# COMPACT_ATOMS: atom_id res chain seq x y z
N MET A 1 -41.07 -50.86 -35.51
CA MET A 1 -41.02 -49.56 -36.21
C MET A 1 -39.90 -48.75 -35.54
N MET A 2 -38.71 -48.57 -36.14
CA MET A 2 -38.40 -47.62 -37.24
C MET A 2 -39.04 -46.26 -36.92
N ALA A 3 -38.34 -45.14 -36.77
CA ALA A 3 -37.18 -44.57 -37.45
C ALA A 3 -37.04 -43.15 -36.82
N GLN A 4 -35.96 -42.38 -36.79
CA GLN A 4 -34.68 -42.37 -37.50
C GLN A 4 -33.86 -41.17 -37.00
N ASP A 5 -32.54 -41.26 -37.22
CA ASP A 5 -31.62 -40.20 -37.65
C ASP A 5 -31.50 -38.91 -36.81
N ASP A 6 -30.38 -38.79 -36.10
CA ASP A 6 -29.50 -37.66 -36.38
C ASP A 6 -28.03 -38.06 -36.23
N ASP A 7 -27.29 -37.56 -37.19
CA ASP A 7 -26.12 -38.15 -37.81
C ASP A 7 -24.82 -37.61 -37.19
N LEU A 8 -23.84 -38.51 -37.14
CA LEU A 8 -22.39 -38.32 -37.17
C LEU A 8 -21.82 -36.88 -37.03
N VAL A 9 -21.00 -36.69 -35.99
CA VAL A 9 -19.71 -36.01 -36.20
C VAL A 9 -18.59 -36.70 -35.42
N THR A 10 -17.95 -37.61 -36.14
CA THR A 10 -16.50 -37.73 -36.31
C THR A 10 -15.61 -37.54 -35.07
N SER A 11 -15.19 -38.69 -34.56
CA SER A 11 -13.92 -38.89 -33.86
C SER A 11 -12.74 -38.48 -34.76
N ALA A 12 -11.92 -37.53 -34.31
CA ALA A 12 -10.57 -37.31 -34.83
C ALA A 12 -9.69 -36.61 -33.78
N GLN A 13 -8.71 -37.38 -33.26
CA GLN A 13 -7.34 -36.97 -32.96
C GLN A 13 -7.16 -35.99 -31.77
N SER A 14 -6.71 -36.41 -30.59
CA SER A 14 -5.40 -37.01 -30.26
C SER A 14 -4.27 -36.46 -31.11
N GLU A 15 -3.63 -35.40 -30.61
CA GLU A 15 -2.28 -34.85 -30.87
C GLU A 15 -2.41 -33.36 -30.55
N ILE A 16 -1.87 -32.83 -29.44
CA ILE A 16 -0.49 -32.31 -29.40
C ILE A 16 -0.20 -31.78 -27.99
N SER A 17 -0.32 -32.61 -26.95
CA SER A 17 0.33 -32.30 -25.67
C SER A 17 1.81 -32.68 -25.76
N SER A 18 2.57 -31.94 -26.57
CA SER A 18 4.04 -32.00 -26.64
C SER A 18 4.58 -30.86 -27.51
N GLN A 19 4.88 -29.72 -26.90
CA GLN A 19 5.88 -28.79 -27.45
C GLN A 19 6.42 -27.86 -26.36
N ARG A 20 7.34 -28.42 -25.57
CA ARG A 20 8.46 -27.69 -25.01
C ARG A 20 9.31 -27.19 -26.19
N SER A 21 9.54 -25.89 -26.33
CA SER A 21 10.83 -25.30 -26.76
C SER A 21 10.76 -23.78 -26.89
N LYS A 22 11.77 -23.15 -26.30
CA LYS A 22 12.15 -21.74 -26.39
C LYS A 22 12.52 -21.36 -27.84
N THR A 23 12.53 -20.05 -28.14
CA THR A 23 13.56 -19.30 -28.89
C THR A 23 13.02 -18.39 -30.02
N SER A 24 13.46 -17.13 -29.97
CA SER A 24 13.69 -16.17 -31.06
C SER A 24 12.52 -15.60 -31.86
N GLN A 25 12.08 -14.41 -31.44
CA GLN A 25 11.87 -13.32 -32.40
C GLN A 25 13.22 -12.74 -32.81
N PRO A 26 13.43 -12.57 -34.12
CA PRO A 26 13.91 -11.27 -34.59
C PRO A 26 13.17 -10.85 -35.85
N ALA A 27 12.63 -9.63 -35.87
CA ALA A 27 12.20 -9.00 -37.10
C ALA A 27 12.72 -7.55 -37.15
N ARG A 28 13.73 -7.38 -38.02
CA ARG A 28 14.02 -6.20 -38.87
C ARG A 28 14.44 -4.87 -38.21
N SER A 29 15.74 -4.57 -38.34
CA SER A 29 16.31 -3.23 -38.63
C SER A 29 16.23 -2.95 -40.16
N PRO A 30 16.70 -1.81 -40.74
CA PRO A 30 17.28 -0.54 -40.22
C PRO A 30 16.71 0.72 -40.97
N GLU A 31 17.48 1.82 -41.04
CA GLU A 31 17.28 3.16 -41.69
C GLU A 31 16.78 4.25 -40.74
N GLY A 32 17.36 5.45 -40.63
CA GLY A 32 18.42 6.15 -41.36
C GLY A 32 18.23 7.64 -41.00
N GLU A 33 19.12 8.20 -40.19
CA GLU A 33 20.01 9.32 -40.57
C GLU A 33 19.43 10.75 -40.45
N ALA A 34 19.92 11.47 -39.43
CA ALA A 34 20.22 12.92 -39.31
C ALA A 34 19.07 13.96 -39.54
N VAL A 35 18.99 15.13 -38.90
CA VAL A 35 19.99 16.11 -38.45
C VAL A 35 19.35 17.10 -37.42
N ALA A 36 20.20 17.76 -36.62
CA ALA A 36 20.07 19.12 -36.05
C ALA A 36 19.05 19.35 -34.92
N MET A 37 19.48 19.35 -33.65
CA MET A 37 20.10 20.49 -32.94
C MET A 37 19.11 21.61 -32.59
N VAL A 38 18.65 21.62 -31.33
CA VAL A 38 18.59 22.81 -30.46
C VAL A 38 18.60 22.35 -28.99
N GLN A 39 19.78 22.34 -28.39
CA GLN A 39 19.87 22.69 -26.97
C GLN A 39 19.84 24.21 -26.88
N PRO A 40 18.99 24.75 -26.00
CA PRO A 40 19.43 25.83 -25.12
C PRO A 40 19.42 25.27 -23.70
N GLY A 41 20.61 25.15 -23.12
CA GLY A 41 20.71 24.96 -21.68
C GLY A 41 20.36 26.26 -20.99
N GLU A 42 19.53 26.19 -19.95
CA GLU A 42 19.56 27.18 -18.89
C GLU A 42 19.60 26.46 -17.55
N LEU A 43 20.58 26.87 -16.76
CA LEU A 43 20.94 26.35 -15.46
C LEU A 43 19.77 26.41 -14.48
N GLY A 44 19.57 25.34 -13.71
CA GLY A 44 18.62 25.34 -12.60
C GLY A 44 18.68 24.04 -11.83
N ALA A 45 19.53 24.04 -10.82
CA ALA A 45 19.69 23.07 -9.75
C ALA A 45 18.59 21.98 -9.56
N GLN A 46 19.12 20.78 -9.28
CA GLN A 46 18.50 19.63 -8.61
C GLN A 46 17.85 18.59 -9.55
N VAL A 47 18.70 17.71 -10.07
CA VAL A 47 18.40 16.28 -10.01
C VAL A 47 18.37 15.89 -8.53
N PRO A 48 17.21 15.63 -7.88
CA PRO A 48 17.26 14.84 -6.67
C PRO A 48 17.85 13.48 -7.08
N PRO A 49 18.92 13.00 -6.43
CA PRO A 49 19.42 11.68 -6.72
C PRO A 49 18.28 10.71 -6.44
N ALA A 50 17.97 9.87 -7.44
CA ALA A 50 17.20 8.65 -7.26
C ALA A 50 17.99 7.72 -6.31
N SER A 51 17.98 8.04 -5.02
CA SER A 51 18.53 7.24 -3.94
C SER A 51 17.50 6.17 -3.59
N LYS A 52 17.61 5.04 -4.29
CA LYS A 52 17.55 3.69 -3.71
C LYS A 52 16.47 3.47 -2.62
N VAL A 53 15.36 2.85 -3.01
CA VAL A 53 14.74 1.68 -2.33
C VAL A 53 14.91 1.62 -0.80
N THR A 54 14.46 2.65 -0.12
CA THR A 54 13.90 2.61 1.24
C THR A 54 12.92 3.75 1.20
N ARG A 55 11.61 3.48 1.18
CA ARG A 55 10.57 4.52 1.16
C ARG A 55 10.55 5.23 2.51
N VAL A 56 11.61 5.96 2.83
CA VAL A 56 11.62 6.92 3.93
C VAL A 56 10.89 8.13 3.35
N LEU A 57 9.62 8.27 3.68
CA LEU A 57 8.88 9.48 3.35
C LEU A 57 9.59 10.67 4.02
N ASP A 58 9.60 11.81 3.35
CA ASP A 58 10.18 13.02 3.93
C ASP A 58 9.50 13.36 5.26
N PRO A 59 10.24 13.85 6.26
CA PRO A 59 9.66 14.19 7.56
C PRO A 59 8.58 15.28 7.47
N GLU A 60 8.62 16.13 6.44
CA GLU A 60 7.52 17.06 6.14
C GLU A 60 6.27 16.33 5.63
N GLU A 61 6.42 15.34 4.76
CA GLU A 61 5.30 14.56 4.25
C GLU A 61 4.65 13.75 5.38
N ILE A 62 5.45 13.18 6.28
CA ILE A 62 4.97 12.52 7.50
C ILE A 62 4.12 13.47 8.36
N LYS A 63 4.60 14.71 8.57
CA LYS A 63 3.83 15.74 9.32
C LYS A 63 2.52 16.10 8.62
N GLN A 64 2.53 16.19 7.29
CA GLN A 64 1.32 16.45 6.52
C GLN A 64 0.33 15.29 6.64
N LEU A 65 0.81 14.05 6.58
CA LEU A 65 -0.01 12.85 6.79
C LEU A 65 -0.59 12.84 8.21
N MET A 66 0.21 13.16 9.24
CA MET A 66 -0.29 13.29 10.61
C MET A 66 -1.44 14.29 10.70
N LYS A 67 -1.23 15.50 10.18
CA LYS A 67 -2.25 16.56 10.16
C LYS A 67 -3.49 16.14 9.38
N GLN A 68 -3.34 15.41 8.27
CA GLN A 68 -4.46 14.87 7.51
C GLN A 68 -5.23 13.81 8.31
N GLY A 69 -4.55 12.86 8.93
CA GLY A 69 -5.16 11.84 9.76
C GLY A 69 -5.96 12.46 10.91
N GLU A 70 -5.41 13.47 11.59
CA GLU A 70 -6.11 14.22 12.64
C GLU A 70 -7.37 14.92 12.13
N GLN A 71 -7.31 15.51 10.94
CA GLN A 71 -8.49 16.12 10.30
C GLN A 71 -9.56 15.09 9.98
N PHE A 72 -9.19 13.90 9.50
CA PHE A 72 -10.14 12.81 9.26
C PHE A 72 -10.78 12.31 10.55
N ILE A 73 -10.01 12.16 11.64
CA ILE A 73 -10.55 11.85 12.97
C ILE A 73 -11.54 12.92 13.42
N ALA A 74 -11.20 14.21 13.27
CA ALA A 74 -12.07 15.32 13.62
C ALA A 74 -13.37 15.35 12.78
N ALA A 75 -13.29 14.91 11.52
CA ALA A 75 -14.45 14.74 10.65
C ALA A 75 -15.28 13.48 10.95
N GLY A 76 -14.80 12.60 11.85
CA GLY A 76 -15.43 11.31 12.15
C GLY A 76 -15.12 10.20 11.15
N ASP A 77 -14.27 10.46 10.16
CA ASP A 77 -13.84 9.48 9.16
C ASP A 77 -12.62 8.70 9.66
N VAL A 78 -12.86 7.77 10.58
CA VAL A 78 -11.81 6.92 11.16
C VAL A 78 -11.20 5.97 10.13
N VAL A 79 -11.96 5.57 9.11
CA VAL A 79 -11.50 4.64 8.08
C VAL A 79 -10.42 5.31 7.22
N THR A 80 -10.66 6.54 6.76
CA THR A 80 -9.66 7.29 6.00
C THR A 80 -8.48 7.68 6.88
N ALA A 81 -8.74 8.06 8.13
CA ALA A 81 -7.68 8.36 9.10
C ALA A 81 -6.72 7.16 9.29
N ARG A 82 -7.24 5.93 9.38
CA ARG A 82 -6.44 4.70 9.47
C ARG A 82 -5.45 4.58 8.31
N ILE A 83 -5.91 4.82 7.08
CA ILE A 83 -5.06 4.69 5.88
C ILE A 83 -3.91 5.71 5.93
N VAL A 84 -4.23 6.96 6.29
CA VAL A 84 -3.25 8.05 6.36
C VAL A 84 -2.24 7.81 7.49
N PHE A 85 -2.71 7.45 8.69
CA PHE A 85 -1.83 7.13 9.81
C PHE A 85 -1.00 5.89 9.55
N GLN A 86 -1.52 4.88 8.85
CA GLN A 86 -0.75 3.71 8.44
C GLN A 86 0.44 4.13 7.58
N ARG A 87 0.23 4.96 6.56
CA ARG A 87 1.33 5.46 5.73
C ARG A 87 2.41 6.19 6.55
N ALA A 88 2.00 7.05 7.49
CA ALA A 88 2.94 7.76 8.35
C ALA A 88 3.66 6.83 9.37
N ALA A 89 2.95 5.85 9.93
CA ALA A 89 3.51 4.86 10.85
C ALA A 89 4.44 3.86 10.16
N GLU A 90 4.19 3.56 8.88
CA GLU A 90 5.09 2.77 8.03
C GLU A 90 6.35 3.55 7.67
N ALA A 91 6.26 4.88 7.56
CA ALA A 91 7.41 5.76 7.36
C ALA A 91 8.26 5.99 8.63
N GLY A 92 7.85 5.44 9.78
CA GLY A 92 8.62 5.49 11.04
C GLY A 92 8.17 6.57 12.02
N ASP A 93 7.00 7.17 11.84
CA ASP A 93 6.48 8.14 12.80
C ASP A 93 5.85 7.46 14.01
N ALA A 94 6.37 7.78 15.19
CA ALA A 94 5.91 7.21 16.44
C ALA A 94 4.50 7.72 16.81
N GLY A 95 4.18 8.98 16.49
CA GLY A 95 2.88 9.58 16.74
C GLY A 95 1.78 8.94 15.88
N ALA A 96 2.08 8.69 14.61
CA ALA A 96 1.20 8.02 13.67
C ALA A 96 0.89 6.58 14.09
N ALA A 97 1.92 5.86 14.56
CA ALA A 97 1.74 4.51 15.07
C ALA A 97 0.84 4.50 16.33
N VAL A 98 0.97 5.48 17.22
CA VAL A 98 0.02 5.67 18.35
C VAL A 98 -1.38 5.99 17.84
N ALA A 99 -1.53 6.95 16.94
CA ALA A 99 -2.83 7.36 16.43
C ALA A 99 -3.55 6.19 15.73
N LEU A 100 -2.82 5.43 14.91
CA LEU A 100 -3.31 4.23 14.26
C LEU A 100 -3.72 3.16 15.28
N GLY A 101 -2.91 2.90 16.30
CA GLY A 101 -3.28 2.01 17.39
C GLY A 101 -4.58 2.45 18.07
N GLY A 102 -4.73 3.75 18.32
CA GLY A 102 -5.95 4.36 18.87
C GLY A 102 -7.18 4.15 17.99
N THR A 103 -7.04 4.11 16.66
CA THR A 103 -8.18 3.82 15.79
C THR A 103 -8.65 2.36 15.86
N TYR A 104 -7.81 1.43 16.32
CA TYR A 104 -8.18 0.02 16.55
C TYR A 104 -8.56 -0.27 18.00
N ASP A 105 -8.22 0.64 18.91
CA ASP A 105 -8.45 0.50 20.33
C ASP A 105 -9.93 0.74 20.69
N PRO A 106 -10.64 -0.25 21.27
CA PRO A 106 -12.05 -0.10 21.63
C PRO A 106 -12.28 1.01 22.66
N ILE A 107 -11.31 1.29 23.55
CA ILE A 107 -11.42 2.32 24.57
C ILE A 107 -11.38 3.71 23.92
N VAL A 108 -10.55 3.87 22.89
CA VAL A 108 -10.42 5.13 22.14
C VAL A 108 -11.62 5.32 21.22
N LEU A 109 -12.03 4.27 20.50
CA LEU A 109 -13.23 4.30 19.66
C LEU A 109 -14.49 4.64 20.48
N ALA A 110 -14.64 4.05 21.67
CA ALA A 110 -15.73 4.37 22.58
C ALA A 110 -15.71 5.85 23.02
N LYS A 111 -14.52 6.41 23.29
CA LYS A 111 -14.36 7.85 23.62
C LYS A 111 -14.67 8.76 22.44
N LEU A 112 -14.37 8.32 21.22
CA LEU A 112 -14.70 9.04 19.99
C LEU A 112 -16.18 8.91 19.60
N GLY A 113 -16.98 8.12 20.34
CA GLY A 113 -18.39 7.86 20.02
C GLY A 113 -18.59 6.97 18.80
N VAL A 114 -17.54 6.24 18.40
CA VAL A 114 -17.52 5.41 17.21
C VAL A 114 -18.01 4.01 17.57
N VAL A 115 -19.20 3.65 17.10
CA VAL A 115 -19.85 2.36 17.38
C VAL A 115 -19.93 1.54 16.10
N GLY A 116 -19.49 0.28 16.15
CA GLY A 116 -19.60 -0.67 15.03
C GLY A 116 -18.42 -0.70 14.05
N LEU A 117 -17.42 0.17 14.21
CA LEU A 117 -16.13 0.00 13.53
C LEU A 117 -15.35 -1.14 14.19
N GLY A 118 -14.80 -2.04 13.37
CA GLY A 118 -13.99 -3.17 13.83
C GLY A 118 -12.82 -2.67 14.69
N ALA A 119 -12.98 -2.84 16.00
CA ALA A 119 -11.92 -2.66 16.98
C ALA A 119 -11.10 -3.95 17.02
N ASP A 120 -9.79 -3.80 17.10
CA ASP A 120 -8.84 -4.91 17.08
C ASP A 120 -7.77 -4.62 18.12
N VAL A 121 -7.98 -5.12 19.34
CA VAL A 121 -7.06 -4.93 20.47
C VAL A 121 -5.64 -5.43 20.14
N GLU A 122 -5.53 -6.57 19.45
CA GLU A 122 -4.24 -7.13 19.03
C GLU A 122 -3.49 -6.22 18.05
N ARG A 123 -4.21 -5.63 17.08
CA ARG A 123 -3.62 -4.65 16.15
C ARG A 123 -3.25 -3.37 16.86
N ALA A 124 -4.11 -2.87 17.75
CA ALA A 124 -3.82 -1.70 18.57
C ALA A 124 -2.52 -1.90 19.37
N ARG A 125 -2.39 -3.03 20.07
CA ARG A 125 -1.19 -3.41 20.81
C ARG A 125 0.04 -3.44 19.92
N THR A 126 -0.03 -4.10 18.76
CA THR A 126 1.09 -4.21 17.82
C THR A 126 1.58 -2.83 17.37
N TRP A 127 0.67 -1.93 17.04
CA TRP A 127 1.01 -0.56 16.63
C TRP A 127 1.56 0.27 17.78
N TYR A 128 1.02 0.13 18.99
CA TYR A 128 1.59 0.79 20.16
C TYR A 128 2.98 0.24 20.51
N GLN A 129 3.23 -1.07 20.41
CA GLN A 129 4.58 -1.63 20.60
C GLN A 129 5.57 -1.10 19.55
N LYS A 130 5.12 -0.96 18.30
CA LYS A 130 5.92 -0.32 17.26
C LYS A 130 6.22 1.15 17.61
N ALA A 131 5.23 1.90 18.07
CA ALA A 131 5.41 3.28 18.48
C ALA A 131 6.35 3.43 19.70
N GLU A 132 6.29 2.51 20.65
CA GLU A 132 7.23 2.44 21.78
C GLU A 132 8.66 2.17 21.29
N SER A 133 8.83 1.25 20.33
CA SER A 133 10.12 0.97 19.70
C SER A 133 10.69 2.18 18.94
N LEU A 134 9.81 3.08 18.47
CA LEU A 134 10.17 4.36 17.86
C LEU A 134 10.38 5.49 18.89
N GLY A 135 10.22 5.21 20.19
CA GLY A 135 10.47 6.16 21.28
C GLY A 135 9.28 6.99 21.74
N SER A 136 8.05 6.60 21.39
CA SER A 136 6.84 7.30 21.85
C SER A 136 6.48 6.92 23.29
N ALA A 137 6.59 7.88 24.22
CA ALA A 137 6.15 7.70 25.61
C ALA A 137 4.63 7.51 25.74
N GLU A 138 3.85 8.11 24.83
CA GLU A 138 2.39 7.92 24.81
C GLU A 138 2.04 6.47 24.45
N ALA A 139 2.85 5.80 23.63
CA ALA A 139 2.62 4.40 23.28
C ALA A 139 2.69 3.47 24.49
N THR A 140 3.71 3.64 25.35
CA THR A 140 3.83 2.87 26.61
C THR A 140 2.64 3.12 27.52
N ARG A 141 2.15 4.36 27.61
CA ARG A 141 0.93 4.68 28.38
C ARG A 141 -0.30 3.97 27.81
N ARG A 142 -0.47 3.95 26.49
CA ARG A 142 -1.58 3.26 25.82
C ARG A 142 -1.50 1.75 26.01
N LEU A 143 -0.32 1.16 25.93
CA LEU A 143 -0.10 -0.27 26.22
C LEU A 143 -0.48 -0.63 27.65
N ALA A 144 -0.12 0.21 28.63
CA ALA A 144 -0.49 -0.01 30.03
C ALA A 144 -2.02 0.05 30.23
N ILE A 145 -2.71 0.99 29.58
CA ILE A 145 -4.17 1.09 29.62
C ILE A 145 -4.81 -0.14 28.99
N LEU A 146 -4.32 -0.58 27.83
CA LEU A 146 -4.83 -1.73 27.11
C LEU A 146 -4.59 -3.06 27.86
N ALA A 147 -3.47 -3.18 28.58
CA ALA A 147 -3.12 -4.36 29.36
C ALA A 147 -3.94 -4.51 30.65
N ASN A 148 -4.56 -3.43 31.12
CA ASN A 148 -5.31 -3.39 32.36
C ASN A 148 -6.83 -3.58 32.15
N HIS A 149 -7.24 -4.11 31.00
CA HIS A 149 -8.62 -4.20 30.56
C HIS A 149 -8.88 -5.50 29.79
#